data_AF-A0A535A928-F1
#
_entry.id   AF-A0A535A928-F1
#
_cell.length_a   1.000
_cell.length_b   1.000
_cell.length_c   1.000
_cell.angle_alpha   90.00
_cell.angle_beta   90.00
_cell.angle_gamma   90.00
#
_symmetry.space_group_name_H-M   'P 1'
#
loop_
_entity.id
_entity.type
_entity.pdbx_description
1 polymer ?
#
loop_
_entity_poly.entity_id
_entity_poly.type
_entity_poly.pdbx_seq_one_letter_code
_entity_poly.pdbx_strand_id
1 'polypeptide(L)'
;MAALALGTAPLLARAMAEERPDPWKSVARYELEYRVRLRELSPAPEGVALWVPYPAETRDQRVLDASIDSPWPERLTREEKYGNRMVYAEGKADAAVRDLVMRFVVERRPSTGTPANATVADAYLRPVLYQMPDKLIPLSGVIR
;
A
#
# COMPACT_ATOMS: atom_id res chain seq x y z
N MET A 1 -29.06 -55.95 21.00
CA MET A 1 -28.23 -55.64 19.82
C MET A 1 -29.08 -54.81 18.86
N ALA A 2 -28.80 -53.52 18.74
CA ALA A 2 -29.47 -52.63 17.80
C ALA A 2 -28.39 -51.90 17.00
N ALA A 3 -28.37 -52.14 15.69
CA ALA A 3 -27.46 -51.50 14.76
C ALA A 3 -27.98 -50.09 14.44
N LEU A 4 -27.17 -49.06 14.72
CA LEU A 4 -27.45 -47.69 14.31
C LEU A 4 -26.68 -47.42 13.02
N ALA A 5 -27.41 -47.28 11.91
CA ALA A 5 -26.85 -46.97 10.61
C ALA A 5 -26.32 -45.52 10.60
N LEU A 6 -25.06 -45.35 10.20
CA LEU A 6 -24.45 -44.06 9.90
C LEU A 6 -25.11 -43.46 8.65
N GLY A 7 -25.91 -42.40 8.84
CA GLY A 7 -26.32 -41.51 7.76
C GLY A 7 -25.29 -40.42 7.57
N THR A 8 -24.35 -40.59 6.63
CA THR A 8 -23.48 -39.51 6.17
C THR A 8 -24.28 -38.61 5.23
N ALA A 9 -24.77 -37.48 5.76
CA ALA A 9 -25.28 -36.41 4.91
C ALA A 9 -24.07 -35.69 4.26
N PRO A 10 -24.04 -35.53 2.93
CA PRO A 10 -23.00 -34.72 2.31
C PRO A 10 -23.30 -33.26 2.65
N LEU A 11 -22.46 -32.66 3.49
CA LEU A 11 -22.35 -31.21 3.60
C LEU A 11 -21.96 -30.68 2.22
N LEU A 12 -22.95 -30.25 1.45
CA LEU A 12 -22.77 -29.43 0.27
C LEU A 12 -22.07 -28.14 0.73
N ALA A 13 -20.74 -28.15 0.66
CA ALA A 13 -19.93 -26.95 0.69
C ALA A 13 -20.28 -26.17 -0.59
N ARG A 14 -21.35 -25.39 -0.52
CA ARG A 14 -21.59 -24.32 -1.48
C ARG A 14 -20.48 -23.31 -1.21
N ALA A 15 -19.39 -23.45 -1.94
CA ALA A 15 -18.50 -22.33 -2.17
C ALA A 15 -19.37 -21.25 -2.81
N MET A 16 -19.89 -20.33 -1.99
CA MET A 16 -20.33 -19.06 -2.50
C MET A 16 -19.07 -18.45 -3.10
N ALA A 17 -18.96 -18.51 -4.41
CA ALA A 17 -18.13 -17.57 -5.12
C ALA A 17 -18.65 -16.20 -4.68
N GLU A 18 -17.95 -15.57 -3.74
CA GLU A 18 -18.15 -14.16 -3.44
C GLU A 18 -18.07 -13.45 -4.79
N GLU A 19 -19.19 -12.89 -5.20
CA GLU A 19 -19.27 -12.10 -6.41
C GLU A 19 -18.32 -10.92 -6.19
N ARG A 20 -17.09 -11.04 -6.72
CA ARG A 20 -16.05 -10.05 -6.48
C ARG A 20 -16.56 -8.73 -7.04
N PRO A 21 -16.69 -7.66 -6.23
CA PRO A 21 -17.19 -6.39 -6.71
C PRO A 21 -16.35 -5.94 -7.91
N ASP A 22 -17.02 -5.56 -9.01
CA ASP A 22 -16.35 -5.03 -10.20
C ASP A 22 -15.61 -3.76 -9.77
N PRO A 23 -14.25 -3.75 -9.79
CA PRO A 23 -13.45 -2.64 -9.28
C PRO A 23 -13.62 -1.35 -10.09
N TRP A 24 -14.30 -1.43 -11.24
CA TRP A 24 -14.62 -0.31 -12.12
C TRP A 24 -16.04 0.22 -11.95
N LYS A 25 -16.92 -0.50 -11.25
CA LYS A 25 -18.34 -0.13 -11.11
C LYS A 25 -18.83 0.00 -9.68
N SER A 26 -18.09 -0.54 -8.72
CA SER A 26 -18.50 -0.58 -7.32
C SER A 26 -17.36 -0.20 -6.39
N VAL A 27 -17.73 0.28 -5.21
CA VAL A 27 -16.77 0.51 -4.13
C VAL A 27 -16.26 -0.84 -3.65
N ALA A 28 -14.94 -0.96 -3.52
CA ALA A 28 -14.28 -2.17 -3.07
C ALA A 28 -13.38 -1.87 -1.87
N ARG A 29 -13.23 -2.86 -0.99
CA ARG A 29 -12.28 -2.83 0.12
C ARG A 29 -11.17 -3.82 -0.13
N TYR A 30 -9.95 -3.39 0.19
CA TYR A 30 -8.74 -4.17 0.00
C TYR A 30 -7.98 -4.26 1.30
N GLU A 31 -7.55 -5.47 1.63
CA GLU A 31 -6.54 -5.71 2.64
C GLU A 31 -5.19 -5.84 1.94
N LEU A 32 -4.25 -4.97 2.31
CA LEU A 32 -2.93 -4.91 1.69
C LEU A 32 -1.87 -5.17 2.77
N GLU A 33 -1.01 -6.16 2.57
CA GLU A 33 0.22 -6.32 3.35
C GLU A 33 1.41 -5.90 2.47
N TYR A 34 2.21 -4.96 2.97
CA TYR A 34 3.48 -4.57 2.39
C TYR A 34 4.61 -4.99 3.32
N ARG A 35 5.47 -5.88 2.86
CA ARG A 35 6.56 -6.47 3.65
C ARG A 35 7.91 -6.10 3.05
N VAL A 36 8.70 -5.38 3.83
CA VAL A 36 10.11 -5.09 3.51
C VAL A 36 10.97 -6.12 4.22
N ARG A 37 11.56 -7.03 3.43
CA ARG A 37 12.46 -8.06 3.95
C ARG A 37 13.86 -7.48 4.13
N LEU A 38 14.32 -7.41 5.37
CA LEU A 38 15.60 -6.83 5.76
C LEU A 38 16.66 -7.91 5.95
N ARG A 39 16.81 -8.76 4.93
CA ARG A 39 17.76 -9.88 4.95
C ARG A 39 19.14 -9.39 4.60
N GLU A 40 20.15 -9.99 5.24
CA GLU A 40 21.56 -9.80 4.89
C GLU A 40 22.02 -8.33 4.92
N LEU A 41 21.40 -7.51 5.78
CA LEU A 41 21.93 -6.18 6.05
C LEU A 41 23.29 -6.36 6.73
N SER A 42 24.36 -6.02 6.01
CA SER A 42 25.69 -5.90 6.61
C SER A 42 25.60 -5.02 7.85
N PRO A 43 26.28 -5.36 8.96
CA PRO A 43 26.29 -4.53 10.15
C PRO A 43 26.62 -3.08 9.78
N ALA A 44 25.66 -2.19 10.01
CA ALA A 44 25.76 -0.78 9.70
C ALA A 44 25.86 -0.01 11.04
N PRO A 45 27.08 0.31 11.52
CA PRO A 45 27.26 0.96 12.82
C PRO A 45 26.64 2.36 12.88
N GLU A 46 26.54 3.04 11.73
CA GLU A 46 25.84 4.33 11.56
C GLU A 46 24.32 4.18 11.46
N GLY A 47 23.81 2.96 11.32
CA GLY A 47 22.39 2.65 11.17
C GLY A 47 21.94 2.51 9.72
N VAL A 48 20.71 2.03 9.56
CA VAL A 48 19.99 1.93 8.31
C VAL A 48 18.72 2.77 8.44
N ALA A 49 18.40 3.52 7.40
CA ALA A 49 17.18 4.29 7.28
C ALA A 49 16.33 3.75 6.13
N LEU A 50 15.03 3.63 6.38
CA LEU A 50 14.04 3.18 5.41
C LEU A 50 12.98 4.24 5.19
N TRP A 51 12.63 4.46 3.93
CA TRP A 51 11.46 5.21 3.52
C TRP A 51 10.52 4.28 2.77
N VAL A 52 9.42 3.90 3.40
CA VAL A 52 8.46 2.94 2.84
C VAL A 52 7.18 3.68 2.42
N PRO A 53 6.72 3.56 1.17
CA PRO A 53 5.53 4.27 0.71
C PRO A 53 4.28 3.98 1.54
N TYR A 54 3.59 5.04 1.96
CA TYR A 54 2.30 4.95 2.63
C TYR A 54 1.19 5.24 1.58
N PRO A 55 0.11 4.44 1.52
CA PRO A 55 -0.94 4.61 0.52
C PRO A 55 -1.49 6.05 0.46
N ALA A 56 -1.71 6.55 -0.75
CA ALA A 56 -2.34 7.86 -0.95
C ALA A 56 -3.80 7.84 -0.49
N GLU A 57 -4.32 9.00 -0.08
CA GLU A 57 -5.72 9.18 0.29
C GLU A 57 -6.36 10.18 -0.65
N THR A 58 -7.05 9.75 -1.69
CA THR A 58 -7.68 10.68 -2.65
C THR A 58 -9.19 10.72 -2.44
N ARG A 59 -9.90 11.55 -3.21
CA ARG A 59 -11.36 11.50 -3.28
C ARG A 59 -11.92 10.09 -3.59
N ASP A 60 -11.14 9.29 -4.32
CA ASP A 60 -11.52 7.96 -4.81
C ASP A 60 -10.87 6.83 -4.00
N GLN A 61 -10.05 7.15 -2.99
CA GLN A 61 -9.34 6.17 -2.17
C GLN A 61 -9.15 6.64 -0.74
N ARG A 62 -9.59 5.84 0.24
CA ARG A 62 -9.44 6.14 1.66
C ARG A 62 -8.75 4.99 2.38
N VAL A 63 -7.74 5.30 3.20
CA VAL A 63 -7.18 4.34 4.16
C VAL A 63 -8.12 4.31 5.37
N LEU A 64 -8.72 3.16 5.62
CA LEU A 64 -9.66 2.94 6.73
C LEU A 64 -8.95 2.49 8.01
N ASP A 65 -7.91 1.68 7.86
CA ASP A 65 -7.09 1.19 8.96
C ASP A 65 -5.64 0.99 8.49
N ALA A 66 -4.70 1.15 9.41
CA ALA A 66 -3.28 0.97 9.17
C ALA A 66 -2.57 0.45 10.43
N SER A 67 -1.77 -0.60 10.28
CA SER A 67 -0.85 -1.08 11.31
C SER A 67 0.55 -1.24 10.74
N ILE A 68 1.54 -0.95 11.57
CA ILE A 68 2.95 -1.02 11.23
C ILE A 68 3.63 -1.86 12.32
N ASP A 69 4.22 -2.98 11.92
CA ASP A 69 5.16 -3.75 12.74
C ASP A 69 6.56 -3.47 12.19
N SER A 70 7.31 -2.66 12.94
CA SER A 70 8.64 -2.21 12.54
C SER A 70 9.70 -2.74 13.52
N PRO A 71 10.90 -3.11 13.04
CA PRO A 71 12.02 -3.44 13.92
C PRO A 71 12.58 -2.20 14.66
N TRP A 72 12.24 -0.99 14.19
CA TRP A 72 12.77 0.28 14.68
C TRP A 72 11.69 1.33 14.91
N PRO A 73 11.93 2.38 15.72
CA PRO A 73 11.01 3.50 15.84
C PRO A 73 10.68 4.11 14.49
N GLU A 74 9.39 4.26 14.23
CA GLU A 74 8.87 4.79 12.99
C GLU A 74 8.13 6.12 13.16
N ARG A 75 8.08 6.89 12.08
CA ARG A 75 7.24 8.09 11.98
C ARG A 75 6.71 8.25 10.57
N LEU A 76 5.49 8.78 10.46
CA LEU A 76 4.93 9.15 9.17
C LEU A 76 5.52 10.49 8.73
N THR A 77 6.07 10.52 7.52
CA THR A 77 6.67 11.70 6.89
C THR A 77 5.92 12.04 5.61
N ARG A 78 6.13 13.26 5.10
CA ARG A 78 5.58 13.73 3.83
C ARG A 78 6.68 14.37 3.01
N GLU A 79 6.84 13.93 1.77
CA GLU A 79 7.79 14.49 0.81
C GLU A 79 7.26 15.81 0.24
N GLU A 80 8.15 16.78 0.03
CA GLU A 80 7.78 18.17 -0.25
C GLU A 80 7.32 18.41 -1.69
N LYS A 81 7.91 17.74 -2.68
CA LYS A 81 7.67 17.96 -4.10
C LYS A 81 6.31 17.41 -4.53
N TYR A 82 6.05 16.14 -4.22
CA TYR A 82 4.88 15.38 -4.66
C TYR A 82 3.87 15.15 -3.54
N GLY A 83 4.22 15.43 -2.27
CA GLY A 83 3.29 15.25 -1.16
C GLY A 83 3.09 13.79 -0.73
N ASN A 84 3.90 12.87 -1.26
CA ASN A 84 3.82 11.45 -0.93
C ASN A 84 4.08 11.23 0.55
N ARG A 85 3.25 10.41 1.19
CA ARG A 85 3.46 10.00 2.57
C ARG A 85 4.38 8.78 2.59
N MET A 86 5.33 8.76 3.51
CA MET A 86 6.29 7.67 3.67
C MET A 86 6.41 7.32 5.16
N VAL A 87 6.40 6.04 5.48
CA VAL A 87 6.84 5.57 6.79
C VAL A 87 8.36 5.66 6.79
N TYR A 88 8.90 6.48 7.69
CA TYR A 88 10.31 6.55 7.97
C TYR A 88 10.62 5.68 9.18
N ALA A 89 11.60 4.79 9.08
CA ALA A 89 12.12 4.01 10.20
C ALA A 89 13.64 3.97 10.15
N GLU A 90 14.30 4.18 11.29
CA GLU A 90 15.76 4.18 11.38
C GLU A 90 16.25 3.40 12.60
N GLY A 91 17.32 2.64 12.42
CA GLY A 91 17.95 1.94 13.52
C GLY A 91 19.17 1.14 13.12
N LYS A 92 19.77 0.45 14.08
CA LYS A 92 20.95 -0.38 13.82
C LYS A 92 20.53 -1.65 13.08
N ALA A 93 21.28 -2.01 12.05
CA ALA A 93 21.19 -3.31 11.42
C ALA A 93 22.13 -4.28 12.12
N ASP A 94 21.56 -5.36 12.66
CA ASP A 94 22.28 -6.55 13.09
C ASP A 94 21.88 -7.74 12.20
N ALA A 95 22.53 -8.89 12.42
CA ALA A 95 22.29 -10.08 11.61
C ALA A 95 20.87 -10.67 11.73
N ALA A 96 20.05 -10.19 12.68
CA ALA A 96 18.74 -10.76 13.02
C ALA A 96 17.60 -9.72 12.99
N VAL A 97 17.78 -8.60 12.30
CA VAL A 97 16.73 -7.58 12.13
C VAL A 97 15.47 -8.21 11.51
N ARG A 98 14.33 -8.00 12.18
CA ARG A 98 13.02 -8.46 11.71
C ARG A 98 12.57 -7.65 10.49
N ASP A 99 11.70 -8.23 9.68
CA ASP A 99 11.03 -7.52 8.58
C ASP A 99 10.22 -6.32 9.10
N LEU A 100 10.09 -5.27 8.29
CA LEU A 100 9.08 -4.24 8.48
C LEU A 100 7.83 -4.65 7.71
N VAL A 101 6.68 -4.68 8.39
CA VAL A 101 5.39 -5.09 7.81
C VAL A 101 4.36 -3.99 8.03
N MET A 102 3.78 -3.49 6.95
CA MET A 102 2.68 -2.54 6.97
C MET A 102 1.42 -3.25 6.49
N ARG A 103 0.31 -3.12 7.21
CA ARG A 103 -1.00 -3.64 6.80
C ARG A 103 -2.02 -2.53 6.71
N PHE A 104 -2.83 -2.58 5.68
CA PHE A 104 -3.84 -1.56 5.39
C PHE A 104 -5.18 -2.18 5.09
N VAL A 105 -6.24 -1.51 5.55
CA VAL A 105 -7.57 -1.65 4.97
C VAL A 105 -7.82 -0.40 4.14
N VAL A 106 -8.02 -0.56 2.83
CA VAL A 106 -8.23 0.55 1.90
C VAL A 106 -9.58 0.42 1.23
N GLU A 107 -10.39 1.46 1.30
CA GLU A 107 -11.60 1.61 0.48
C GLU A 107 -11.23 2.34 -0.82
N ARG A 108 -11.60 1.77 -1.96
CA ARG A 108 -11.42 2.39 -3.26
C ARG A 108 -12.74 2.48 -4.00
N ARG A 109 -13.00 3.65 -4.57
CA ARG A 109 -14.19 3.94 -5.37
C ARG A 109 -13.82 3.91 -6.86
N PRO A 110 -14.75 3.59 -7.76
CA PRO A 110 -14.53 3.75 -9.19
C PRO A 110 -14.09 5.18 -9.50
N SER A 111 -12.95 5.34 -10.16
CA SER A 111 -12.42 6.65 -10.54
C SER A 111 -12.60 6.86 -12.03
N THR A 112 -13.11 8.03 -12.41
CA THR A 112 -13.18 8.48 -13.81
C THR A 112 -11.93 9.28 -14.23
N GLY A 113 -10.84 9.19 -13.45
CA GLY A 113 -9.63 10.00 -13.61
C GLY A 113 -9.70 11.33 -12.85
N THR A 114 -8.70 12.19 -13.05
CA THR A 114 -8.63 13.52 -12.42
C THR A 114 -9.51 14.51 -13.19
N PRO A 115 -10.52 15.16 -12.56
CA PRO A 115 -11.31 16.20 -13.21
C PRO A 115 -10.43 17.37 -13.64
N ALA A 116 -10.78 18.01 -14.76
CA ALA A 116 -10.05 19.19 -15.25
C ALA A 116 -10.02 20.36 -14.25
N ASN A 117 -10.98 20.41 -13.33
CA ASN A 117 -11.13 21.42 -12.28
C ASN A 117 -10.77 20.91 -10.88
N ALA A 118 -10.03 19.80 -10.76
CA ALA A 118 -9.63 19.27 -9.46
C ALA A 118 -8.87 20.32 -8.64
N THR A 119 -9.26 20.50 -7.37
CA THR A 119 -8.55 21.41 -6.48
C THR A 119 -7.21 20.81 -6.06
N VAL A 120 -6.27 21.64 -5.58
CA VAL A 120 -4.97 21.17 -5.06
C VAL A 120 -5.14 20.18 -3.90
N ALA A 121 -6.21 20.32 -3.11
CA ALA A 121 -6.55 19.40 -2.03
C ALA A 121 -7.04 18.02 -2.54
N ASP A 122 -7.65 17.97 -3.72
CA ASP A 122 -8.06 16.73 -4.39
C ASP A 122 -6.91 16.07 -5.17
N ALA A 123 -5.86 16.84 -5.46
CA ALA A 123 -4.78 16.49 -6.35
C ALA A 123 -3.52 16.03 -5.58
N TYR A 124 -3.53 14.77 -5.13
CA TYR A 124 -2.29 14.05 -4.76
C TYR A 124 -1.31 13.96 -5.93
N LEU A 125 -1.82 14.17 -7.14
CA LEU A 125 -1.06 14.31 -8.36
C LEU A 125 -1.14 15.78 -8.74
N ARG A 126 -0.11 16.59 -8.48
CA ARG A 126 0.03 17.92 -9.09
C ARG A 126 0.37 17.69 -10.57
N PRO A 127 -0.61 17.64 -11.51
CA PRO A 127 -0.36 17.07 -12.85
C PRO A 127 0.66 17.92 -13.61
N VAL A 128 0.67 19.22 -13.33
CA VAL A 128 1.68 20.17 -13.83
C VAL A 128 3.11 19.72 -13.54
N LEU A 129 3.40 19.08 -12.40
CA LEU A 129 4.74 18.58 -12.08
C LEU A 129 5.17 17.42 -12.99
N TYR A 130 4.22 16.65 -13.53
CA TYR A 130 4.48 15.52 -14.43
C TYR A 130 4.39 15.90 -15.91
N GLN A 131 3.91 17.10 -16.22
CA GLN A 131 3.79 17.62 -17.58
C GLN A 131 4.94 18.56 -17.95
N MET A 132 5.82 18.86 -17.00
CA MET A 132 7.01 19.66 -17.22
C MET A 132 8.24 18.75 -17.39
N PRO A 133 9.16 19.06 -18.31
CA PRO A 133 10.45 18.39 -18.35
C PRO A 133 11.14 18.51 -16.99
N ASP A 134 11.76 17.43 -16.54
CA ASP A 134 12.73 17.51 -15.44
C ASP A 134 14.08 16.93 -15.87
N LYS A 135 15.07 17.00 -14.97
CA LYS A 135 16.44 16.52 -15.26
C LYS A 135 16.46 15.04 -15.70
N LEU A 136 15.53 14.23 -15.22
CA LEU A 136 15.48 12.78 -15.46
C LEU A 136 14.47 12.38 -16.55
N ILE A 137 13.52 13.26 -16.87
CA ILE A 137 12.49 13.07 -17.90
C ILE A 137 12.47 14.29 -18.83
N PRO A 138 13.45 14.37 -19.76
CA PRO A 138 13.50 15.45 -20.73
C PRO A 138 12.45 15.24 -21.83
N LEU A 139 11.60 16.23 -22.09
CA LEU A 139 10.68 16.20 -23.24
C LEU A 139 11.39 16.39 -24.59
N SER A 140 12.67 16.75 -24.56
CA SER A 140 13.53 16.93 -25.75
C SER A 140 14.22 15.65 -26.21
N GLY A 141 14.09 14.54 -25.48
CA GLY A 141 14.73 13.25 -25.83
C GLY A 141 16.23 13.16 -25.53
N VAL A 142 16.83 14.15 -24.86
CA VAL A 142 18.26 14.14 -24.48
C VAL A 142 18.40 14.14 -22.97
N ILE A 143 18.90 13.04 -22.40
CA ILE A 143 19.25 12.93 -20.97
C ILE A 143 20.66 13.51 -20.77
N ARG A 144 20.83 14.43 -19.81
CA ARG A 144 22.12 15.06 -19.47
C ARG A 144 22.46 14.88 -17.99
#